data_AF-A0A9P9IKS3-F1
#
_entry.id   AF-A0A9P9IKS3-F1
#
_cell.length_a   1.000
_cell.length_b   1.000
_cell.length_c   1.000
_cell.angle_alpha   90.00
_cell.angle_beta   90.00
_cell.angle_gamma   90.00
#
_symmetry.space_group_name_H-M   'P 1'
#
loop_
_entity.id
_entity.type
_entity.pdbx_description
1 polymer ?
#
loop_
_entity_poly.entity_id
_entity_poly.type
_entity_poly.pdbx_seq_one_letter_code
_entity_poly.pdbx_strand_id
1 'polypeptide(L)'
;MATTGGFQSFDWVKKHIANGDKVARSSSPHYDGKKDNSQYLNADSIKFLHDQGIKHVISLNSSKDGKYSGKQGIEALLKDANIVYTHLPVQDFQAPKEKQLETGYVNFCKHRNSTLVWCGFGHGRTGTMISALQIYEEKEK
;
A
#
# COMPACT_ATOMS: atom_id res chain seq x y z
N MET A 1 15.24 -9.38 -8.87
CA MET A 1 14.78 -9.47 -7.46
C MET A 1 13.64 -10.48 -7.41
N ALA A 2 13.65 -11.41 -6.46
CA ALA A 2 12.57 -12.39 -6.35
C ALA A 2 11.27 -11.68 -5.92
N THR A 3 10.17 -11.95 -6.64
CA THR A 3 8.83 -11.49 -6.30
C THR A 3 8.16 -12.52 -5.41
N THR A 4 7.82 -12.16 -4.17
CA THR A 4 7.03 -13.02 -3.28
C THR A 4 5.59 -12.53 -3.26
N GLY A 5 4.63 -13.41 -3.56
CA GLY A 5 3.21 -13.05 -3.62
C GLY A 5 2.84 -11.98 -4.67
N GLY A 6 3.71 -11.73 -5.65
CA GLY A 6 3.53 -10.70 -6.66
C GLY A 6 4.03 -9.30 -6.26
N PHE A 7 4.56 -9.11 -5.06
CA PHE A 7 5.08 -7.82 -4.62
C PHE A 7 6.57 -7.68 -4.99
N GLN A 8 6.93 -6.53 -5.54
CA GLN A 8 8.31 -6.12 -5.82
C GLN A 8 8.75 -5.07 -4.79
N SER A 9 10.04 -5.12 -4.42
CA SER A 9 10.67 -4.13 -3.54
C SER A 9 9.92 -3.92 -2.21
N PHE A 10 9.36 -5.00 -1.66
CA PHE A 10 8.76 -4.96 -0.32
C PHE A 10 9.84 -4.67 0.72
N ASP A 11 9.66 -3.63 1.52
CA ASP A 11 10.55 -3.32 2.63
C ASP A 11 9.79 -2.61 3.76
N TRP A 12 10.25 -2.85 5.00
CA TRP A 12 9.78 -2.16 6.18
C TRP A 12 10.52 -0.82 6.32
N VAL A 13 9.76 0.26 6.55
CA VAL A 13 10.35 1.58 6.78
C VAL A 13 10.86 1.66 8.21
N LYS A 14 12.18 1.74 8.37
CA LYS A 14 12.86 1.67 9.69
C LYS A 14 13.25 3.02 10.29
N LYS A 15 13.17 4.10 9.51
CA LYS A 15 13.60 5.44 9.92
C LYS A 15 12.41 6.39 9.96
N HIS A 16 12.44 7.33 10.89
CA HIS A 16 11.45 8.41 11.01
C HIS A 16 10.01 7.92 11.18
N ILE A 17 9.84 6.82 11.90
CA ILE A 17 8.56 6.26 12.33
C ILE A 17 8.62 6.10 13.86
N ALA A 18 7.54 6.35 14.58
CA ALA A 18 7.52 6.25 16.04
C ALA A 18 7.84 4.82 16.53
N ASN A 19 8.32 4.72 17.77
CA ASN A 19 8.63 3.42 18.38
C ASN A 19 7.36 2.58 18.54
N GLY A 20 7.33 1.42 17.87
CA GLY A 20 6.19 0.49 17.89
C GLY A 20 5.33 0.55 16.62
N ASP A 21 5.44 1.65 15.86
CA ASP A 21 4.77 1.82 14.60
C ASP A 21 5.52 1.08 13.48
N LYS A 22 4.77 0.53 12.53
CA LYS A 22 5.27 -0.29 11.43
C LYS A 22 4.50 0.04 10.16
N VAL A 23 5.24 0.57 9.20
CA VAL A 23 4.77 0.78 7.83
C VAL A 23 5.73 0.12 6.84
N ALA A 24 5.18 -0.57 5.86
CA ALA A 24 5.91 -1.17 4.75
C ALA A 24 5.60 -0.43 3.44
N ARG A 25 6.48 -0.61 2.46
CA ARG A 25 6.31 -0.12 1.10
C ARG A 25 6.52 -1.24 0.09
N SER A 26 5.83 -1.21 -1.04
CA SER A 26 6.09 -2.11 -2.17
C SER A 26 5.51 -1.57 -3.48
N SER A 27 5.76 -2.27 -4.58
CA SER A 27 4.91 -2.20 -5.77
C SER A 27 3.47 -2.63 -5.46
N SER A 28 2.54 -2.33 -6.36
CA SER A 28 1.25 -3.03 -6.38
C SER A 28 1.47 -4.51 -6.74
N PRO A 29 0.59 -5.42 -6.30
CA PRO A 29 0.77 -6.85 -6.55
C PRO A 29 0.68 -7.16 -8.04
N HIS A 30 1.63 -7.95 -8.53
CA HIS A 30 1.79 -8.36 -9.93
C HIS A 30 1.89 -7.20 -10.94
N TYR A 31 2.47 -6.07 -10.52
CA TYR A 31 2.73 -4.94 -11.40
C TYR A 31 3.55 -5.35 -12.63
N ASP A 32 3.03 -5.05 -13.82
CA ASP A 32 3.60 -5.47 -15.11
C ASP A 32 4.53 -4.43 -15.76
N GLY A 33 4.74 -3.30 -15.09
CA GLY A 33 5.55 -2.20 -15.61
C GLY A 33 4.86 -1.30 -16.63
N LYS A 34 3.63 -1.61 -17.05
CA LYS A 34 2.94 -0.94 -18.17
C LYS A 34 1.75 -0.12 -17.73
N LYS A 35 0.95 -0.64 -16.79
CA LYS A 35 -0.29 0.03 -16.37
C LYS A 35 -0.50 -0.04 -14.88
N ASP A 36 -0.97 1.07 -14.34
CA ASP A 36 -1.32 1.23 -12.93
C ASP A 36 -2.59 0.43 -12.53
N ASN A 37 -3.33 -0.12 -13.49
CA ASN A 37 -4.50 -0.98 -13.24
C ASN A 37 -4.20 -2.49 -13.39
N SER A 38 -2.93 -2.88 -13.56
CA SER A 38 -2.53 -4.29 -13.67
C SER A 38 -2.59 -5.04 -12.33
N GLN A 39 -2.85 -4.33 -11.21
CA GLN A 39 -2.85 -4.92 -9.88
C GLN A 39 -3.86 -6.06 -9.78
N TYR A 40 -3.44 -7.20 -9.24
CA TYR A 40 -4.38 -8.23 -8.78
C TYR A 40 -3.81 -8.94 -7.57
N LEU A 41 -4.68 -9.50 -6.74
CA LEU A 41 -4.27 -10.34 -5.62
C LEU A 41 -4.60 -11.78 -5.96
N ASN A 42 -3.70 -12.71 -5.67
CA ASN A 42 -3.99 -14.14 -5.66
C ASN A 42 -3.82 -14.73 -4.26
N ALA A 43 -4.06 -16.04 -4.11
CA ALA A 43 -3.89 -16.73 -2.84
C ALA A 43 -2.48 -16.53 -2.25
N ASP A 44 -1.44 -16.54 -3.08
CA ASP A 44 -0.06 -16.30 -2.65
C ASP A 44 0.17 -14.84 -2.22
N SER A 45 -0.48 -13.88 -2.88
CA SER A 45 -0.46 -12.47 -2.47
C SER A 45 -1.07 -12.29 -1.10
N ILE A 46 -2.25 -12.87 -0.86
CA ILE A 46 -2.94 -12.79 0.43
C ILE A 46 -2.13 -13.50 1.53
N LYS A 47 -1.61 -14.70 1.22
CA LYS A 47 -0.72 -15.41 2.14
C LYS A 47 0.50 -14.58 2.49
N PHE A 48 1.15 -13.96 1.51
CA PHE A 48 2.29 -13.08 1.75
C PHE A 48 1.95 -11.92 2.69
N LEU A 49 0.81 -11.23 2.46
CA LEU A 49 0.37 -10.15 3.34
C LEU A 49 0.16 -10.64 4.79
N HIS A 50 -0.43 -11.82 4.97
CA HIS A 50 -0.59 -12.42 6.29
C HIS A 50 0.74 -12.82 6.95
N ASP A 51 1.66 -13.43 6.19
CA ASP A 51 2.98 -13.81 6.69
C ASP A 51 3.79 -12.58 7.16
N GLN A 52 3.59 -11.43 6.50
CA GLN A 52 4.16 -10.14 6.93
C GLN A 52 3.37 -9.47 8.06
N GLY A 53 2.22 -10.00 8.45
CA GLY A 53 1.35 -9.41 9.48
C GLY A 53 0.68 -8.10 9.05
N ILE A 54 0.51 -7.87 7.74
CA ILE A 54 -0.19 -6.70 7.20
C ILE A 54 -1.69 -6.83 7.48
N LYS A 55 -2.28 -5.76 8.04
CA LYS A 55 -3.71 -5.67 8.34
C LYS A 55 -4.37 -4.46 7.68
N HIS A 56 -3.57 -3.56 7.11
CA HIS A 56 -4.05 -2.38 6.42
C HIS A 56 -3.20 -2.09 5.19
N VAL A 57 -3.86 -1.69 4.11
CA VAL A 57 -3.25 -1.29 2.85
C VAL A 57 -3.69 0.12 2.49
N ILE A 58 -2.74 0.97 2.14
CA ILE A 58 -2.97 2.26 1.47
C ILE A 58 -2.52 2.12 0.02
N SER A 59 -3.46 2.24 -0.91
CA SER A 59 -3.20 2.16 -2.35
C SER A 59 -3.34 3.52 -3.02
N LEU A 60 -2.30 3.90 -3.78
CA LEU A 60 -2.23 5.14 -4.55
C LEU A 60 -2.45 4.91 -6.04
N ASN A 61 -2.80 3.68 -6.46
CA ASN A 61 -3.12 3.39 -7.84
C ASN A 61 -4.36 4.20 -8.26
N SER A 62 -4.34 4.76 -9.45
CA SER A 62 -5.39 5.57 -10.05
C SER A 62 -6.73 4.83 -10.19
N SER A 63 -6.67 3.52 -10.42
CA SER A 63 -7.83 2.65 -10.58
C SER A 63 -8.02 1.73 -9.37
N LYS A 64 -9.29 1.43 -9.07
CA LYS A 64 -9.71 0.38 -8.12
C LYS A 64 -9.77 -1.02 -8.76
N ASP A 65 -9.62 -1.11 -10.09
CA ASP A 65 -10.00 -2.27 -10.92
C ASP A 65 -9.03 -3.45 -10.85
N GLY A 66 -8.43 -3.68 -9.68
CA GLY A 66 -7.67 -4.90 -9.47
C GLY A 66 -8.61 -6.09 -9.32
N LYS A 67 -8.31 -7.22 -9.98
CA LYS A 67 -9.19 -8.40 -9.96
C LYS A 67 -8.43 -9.69 -9.67
N TYR A 68 -8.88 -10.51 -8.71
CA TYR A 68 -8.43 -11.91 -8.67
C TYR A 68 -9.15 -12.71 -9.76
N SER A 69 -8.39 -13.28 -10.70
CA SER A 69 -8.93 -14.16 -11.76
C SER A 69 -10.11 -13.53 -12.55
N GLY A 70 -10.17 -12.19 -12.64
CA GLY A 70 -11.24 -11.48 -13.34
C GLY A 70 -12.62 -11.42 -12.65
N LYS A 71 -12.80 -12.03 -11.47
CA LYS A 71 -14.13 -12.23 -10.85
C LYS A 71 -14.45 -11.33 -9.65
N GLN A 72 -13.46 -10.92 -8.86
CA GLN A 72 -13.68 -10.14 -7.63
C GLN A 72 -12.68 -8.99 -7.52
N GLY A 73 -13.16 -7.80 -7.13
CA GLY A 73 -12.34 -6.59 -6.97
C GLY A 73 -11.35 -6.68 -5.79
N ILE A 74 -10.23 -5.96 -5.89
CA ILE A 74 -9.14 -5.95 -4.88
C ILE A 74 -9.63 -5.60 -3.48
N GLU A 75 -10.55 -4.65 -3.36
CA GLU A 75 -11.13 -4.22 -2.10
C GLU A 75 -11.90 -5.37 -1.41
N ALA A 76 -12.68 -6.13 -2.18
CA ALA A 76 -13.44 -7.25 -1.64
C ALA A 76 -12.52 -8.41 -1.22
N LEU A 77 -11.45 -8.67 -1.98
CA LEU A 77 -10.46 -9.70 -1.62
C LEU A 77 -9.71 -9.36 -0.35
N LEU A 78 -9.28 -8.10 -0.19
CA LEU A 78 -8.63 -7.65 1.04
C LEU A 78 -9.61 -7.70 2.22
N LYS A 79 -10.86 -7.30 2.01
CA LYS A 79 -11.91 -7.41 3.02
C LYS A 79 -12.13 -8.86 3.48
N ASP A 80 -12.23 -9.81 2.55
CA ASP A 80 -12.40 -11.23 2.86
C ASP A 80 -11.17 -11.79 3.61
N ALA A 81 -9.99 -11.23 3.37
CA ALA A 81 -8.76 -11.53 4.10
C ALA A 81 -8.62 -10.78 5.43
N ASN A 82 -9.63 -10.03 5.89
CA ASN A 82 -9.55 -9.17 7.08
C ASN A 82 -8.43 -8.12 7.02
N ILE A 83 -8.15 -7.59 5.83
CA ILE A 83 -7.21 -6.52 5.58
C ILE A 83 -7.99 -5.26 5.18
N VAL A 84 -7.84 -4.19 5.95
CA VAL A 84 -8.47 -2.90 5.66
C VAL A 84 -7.84 -2.28 4.41
N TYR A 85 -8.67 -1.74 3.52
CA TYR A 85 -8.20 -1.13 2.28
C TYR A 85 -8.57 0.35 2.21
N THR A 86 -7.55 1.21 2.18
CA THR A 86 -7.68 2.65 1.97
C THR A 86 -7.23 2.98 0.55
N HIS A 87 -8.18 3.24 -0.34
CA HIS A 87 -7.89 3.65 -1.72
C HIS A 87 -7.86 5.17 -1.85
N LEU A 88 -6.69 5.71 -2.22
CA LEU A 88 -6.44 7.12 -2.43
C LEU A 88 -5.98 7.32 -3.88
N PRO A 89 -6.90 7.40 -4.86
CA PRO A 89 -6.53 7.41 -6.27
C PRO A 89 -5.65 8.62 -6.61
N VAL A 90 -4.44 8.35 -7.09
CA VAL A 90 -3.55 9.36 -7.64
C VAL A 90 -3.26 8.98 -9.08
N GLN A 91 -3.50 9.92 -10.00
CA GLN A 91 -3.20 9.74 -11.41
C GLN A 91 -1.72 9.35 -11.56
N ASP A 92 -1.42 8.47 -12.52
CA ASP A 92 -0.05 8.04 -12.71
C ASP A 92 0.87 9.24 -13.06
N PHE A 93 2.10 9.19 -12.57
CA PHE A 93 3.08 10.29 -12.61
C PHE A 93 2.66 11.62 -11.94
N GLN A 94 1.59 11.63 -11.16
CA GLN A 94 1.20 12.77 -10.34
C GLN A 94 1.53 12.54 -8.86
N ALA A 95 1.69 13.63 -8.11
CA ALA A 95 1.81 13.59 -6.67
C ALA A 95 0.41 13.47 -6.02
N PRO A 96 0.28 12.78 -4.87
CA PRO A 96 -0.93 12.87 -4.06
C PRO A 96 -1.20 14.32 -3.63
N LYS A 97 -2.47 14.72 -3.57
CA LYS A 97 -2.88 16.02 -3.01
C LYS A 97 -2.71 16.01 -1.49
N GLU A 98 -2.57 17.19 -0.90
CA GLU A 98 -2.45 17.36 0.56
C GLU A 98 -3.53 16.61 1.35
N LYS A 99 -4.80 16.76 0.98
CA LYS A 99 -5.92 16.04 1.61
C LYS A 99 -5.76 14.51 1.55
N GLN A 100 -5.14 13.98 0.48
CA GLN A 100 -4.88 12.55 0.36
C GLN A 100 -3.76 12.12 1.30
N LEU A 101 -2.71 12.93 1.46
CA LEU A 101 -1.64 12.68 2.43
C LEU A 101 -2.19 12.67 3.86
N GLU A 102 -3.01 13.66 4.21
CA GLU A 102 -3.70 13.73 5.50
C GLU A 102 -4.61 12.52 5.72
N THR A 103 -5.43 12.15 4.73
CA THR A 103 -6.29 10.96 4.82
C THR A 103 -5.47 9.68 4.97
N GLY A 104 -4.33 9.57 4.28
CA GLY A 104 -3.39 8.46 4.41
C GLY A 104 -2.86 8.37 5.84
N TYR A 105 -2.46 9.50 6.42
CA TYR A 105 -2.00 9.58 7.80
C TYR A 105 -3.07 9.18 8.81
N VAL A 106 -4.28 9.74 8.71
CA VAL A 106 -5.39 9.40 9.60
C VAL A 106 -5.73 7.90 9.58
N ASN A 107 -5.68 7.25 8.41
CA ASN A 107 -5.93 5.81 8.33
C ASN A 107 -4.73 4.98 8.79
N PHE A 108 -3.50 5.44 8.54
CA PHE A 108 -2.31 4.85 9.16
C PHE A 108 -2.40 4.87 10.69
N CYS A 109 -2.82 5.97 11.30
CA CYS A 109 -2.98 6.09 12.76
C CYS A 109 -3.95 5.07 13.38
N LYS A 110 -4.92 4.56 12.61
CA LYS A 110 -5.84 3.50 13.04
C LYS A 110 -5.22 2.10 12.98
N HIS A 111 -4.10 1.96 12.26
CA HIS A 111 -3.45 0.69 11.91
C HIS A 111 -1.91 0.78 12.02
N ARG A 112 -1.44 1.54 13.01
CA ARG A 112 -0.04 1.96 13.18
C ARG A 112 1.00 0.85 13.10
N ASN A 113 0.64 -0.38 13.46
CA ASN A 113 1.56 -1.52 13.59
C ASN A 113 1.55 -2.50 12.39
N SER A 114 0.81 -2.22 11.31
CA SER A 114 0.58 -3.22 10.25
C SER A 114 0.09 -2.63 8.92
N THR A 115 0.62 -1.48 8.51
CA THR A 115 0.22 -0.80 7.25
C THR A 115 1.21 -1.06 6.12
N LEU A 116 0.71 -1.38 4.92
CA LEU A 116 1.48 -1.40 3.66
C LEU A 116 1.02 -0.26 2.76
N VAL A 117 1.96 0.50 2.19
CA VAL A 117 1.68 1.52 1.18
C VAL A 117 2.18 1.05 -0.19
N TRP A 118 1.34 1.15 -1.22
CA TRP A 118 1.76 0.86 -2.59
C TRP A 118 1.22 1.83 -3.64
N CYS A 119 1.91 1.84 -4.77
CA CYS A 119 1.49 2.36 -6.07
C CYS A 119 2.00 1.37 -7.12
N GLY A 120 1.71 1.53 -8.42
CA GLY A 120 2.21 0.65 -9.49
C GLY A 120 3.64 0.11 -9.26
N PHE A 121 4.66 0.97 -9.41
CA PHE A 121 6.06 0.57 -9.22
C PHE A 121 6.56 0.56 -7.76
N GLY A 122 5.88 1.25 -6.83
CA GLY A 122 6.30 1.31 -5.42
C GLY A 122 7.36 2.37 -5.09
N HIS A 123 7.67 3.29 -6.00
CA HIS A 123 8.69 4.34 -5.81
C HIS A 123 8.12 5.75 -5.72
N GLY A 124 7.46 6.25 -6.77
CA GLY A 124 7.01 7.65 -6.85
C GLY A 124 5.96 8.00 -5.81
N ARG A 125 4.69 7.69 -6.11
CA ARG A 125 3.55 7.97 -5.21
C ARG A 125 3.72 7.32 -3.84
N THR A 126 4.15 6.05 -3.81
CA THR A 126 4.48 5.34 -2.56
C THR A 126 5.50 6.10 -1.73
N GLY A 127 6.61 6.52 -2.33
CA GLY A 127 7.67 7.26 -1.64
C GLY A 127 7.14 8.57 -1.08
N THR A 128 6.36 9.32 -1.86
CA THR A 128 5.73 10.57 -1.40
C THR A 128 4.82 10.35 -0.19
N MET A 129 3.98 9.32 -0.21
CA MET A 129 3.12 9.00 0.93
C MET A 129 3.93 8.56 2.14
N ILE A 130 4.93 7.68 1.98
CA ILE A 130 5.81 7.27 3.08
C ILE A 130 6.50 8.48 3.71
N SER A 131 7.05 9.39 2.91
CA SER A 131 7.68 10.60 3.42
C SER A 131 6.69 11.52 4.14
N ALA A 132 5.45 11.62 3.66
CA ALA A 132 4.41 12.36 4.37
C ALA A 132 4.11 11.73 5.74
N LEU A 133 3.94 10.41 5.80
CA LEU A 133 3.74 9.69 7.08
C LEU A 133 4.90 9.96 8.04
N GLN A 134 6.15 9.88 7.56
CA GLN A 134 7.33 10.19 8.37
C GLN A 134 7.31 11.62 8.91
N ILE A 135 6.93 12.61 8.09
CA ILE A 135 6.83 14.02 8.53
C ILE A 135 5.74 14.19 9.60
N TYR A 136 4.58 13.56 9.43
CA TYR A 136 3.51 13.63 10.44
C TYR A 136 3.91 12.93 11.74
N GLU A 137 4.57 11.78 11.66
CA GLU A 137 5.10 11.04 12.81
C GLU A 137 6.13 11.87 13.59
N GLU A 138 7.08 12.53 12.90
CA GLU A 138 8.07 13.40 13.55
C GLU A 138 7.44 14.64 14.18
N LYS A 139 6.30 15.13 13.66
CA LYS A 139 5.56 16.25 14.24
C LYS A 139 4.86 15.89 15.57
N GLU A 140 4.51 14.62 15.77
CA GLU A 140 3.84 14.15 16.98
C GLU A 140 4.78 13.80 18.14
N LYS A 141 6.09 13.72 17.89
CA LYS A 141 7.12 13.48 18.92
C LYS A 141 7.43 14.75 19.70
#